data_AF-A0A7K2E113-F1
#
_entry.id   AF-A0A7K2E113-F1
#
_cell.length_a   1.000
_cell.length_b   1.000
_cell.length_c   1.000
_cell.angle_alpha   90.00
_cell.angle_beta   90.00
_cell.angle_gamma   90.00
#
_symmetry.space_group_name_H-M   'P 1'
#
loop_
_entity.id
_entity.type
_entity.pdbx_description
1 polymer ?
#
loop_
_entity_poly.entity_id
_entity_poly.type
_entity_poly.pdbx_seq_one_letter_code
_entity_poly.pdbx_strand_id
1 'polypeptide(L)'
;MTGLDRFEGRPGARDGYWPSAWPAECGGNRRQKAATGRLDAGAGTSSVASKRNGRWNVMFVEREPDQWYLGGTMPAFSGPEPYGWVERLDLSAGGARADALEPVATSPRLPCGDHVWCGSILAHANGAVYSVNGSYLHKLDPDDLSVLAERRLPADRSHNGMLALRDGTIVTKDLRLEGQGGTTLTRLEPESLELVGEPLVLPEGSMGRIAADVVDIDGSTVEVIYVPGTEHLWRLYVGEPGGTDGAGGCGLEIDAGWRPRYRTVNGEWGLSWDSCLSDGDCWIMDCGDIESVRAIHTTEPNGRFDEPPGNRLSWRHPAPWPGAQRLLRFSLTDDGDIDEIEPFGAPGGGIIAPPVHVPEVRPGVGMAIGWDSVNGGLAGVEIPAGPSRREMSVAWHVDVRPSMQPVVYPESGELVINDFASGADGGPPSDDLVVVDIVSGSLIDRVPTGSRVANGMFLSAASGRRVLYASTTAVALVAWS
;
A
#
# COMPACT_ATOMS: atom_id res chain seq x y z
N MET A 1 -0.12 -7.44 29.37
CA MET A 1 -0.91 -6.21 29.22
C MET A 1 -0.24 -5.44 28.09
N THR A 2 -0.64 -5.77 26.87
CA THR A 2 0.00 -5.32 25.62
C THR A 2 -0.65 -4.02 25.22
N GLY A 3 0.09 -2.92 25.37
CA GLY A 3 -0.20 -1.73 24.59
C GLY A 3 -0.23 -2.13 23.12
N LEU A 4 -1.39 -2.00 22.48
CA LEU A 4 -1.55 -2.43 21.11
C LEU A 4 -0.75 -1.47 20.23
N ASP A 5 0.18 -2.05 19.47
CA ASP A 5 1.23 -1.40 18.66
C ASP A 5 0.69 -0.35 17.65
N ARG A 6 -0.63 -0.33 17.42
CA ARG A 6 -1.36 0.58 16.52
C ARG A 6 -1.76 1.92 17.15
N PHE A 7 -1.93 1.97 18.47
CA PHE A 7 -2.51 3.13 19.17
C PHE A 7 -1.60 3.74 20.23
N GLU A 8 -0.52 3.05 20.63
CA GLU A 8 0.51 3.67 21.44
C GLU A 8 1.31 4.65 20.57
N GLY A 9 1.06 5.93 20.80
CA GLY A 9 2.02 6.98 20.46
C GLY A 9 3.33 6.69 21.19
N ARG A 10 4.19 5.87 20.59
CA ARG A 10 5.59 5.81 21.02
C ARG A 10 6.14 7.24 20.89
N PRO A 11 6.82 7.78 21.90
CA PRO A 11 7.62 8.98 21.74
C PRO A 11 8.64 8.70 20.61
N GLY A 12 8.41 9.23 19.41
CA GLY A 12 9.17 8.93 18.18
C GLY A 12 8.39 8.37 16.99
N ALA A 13 7.08 8.09 17.11
CA ALA A 13 6.29 7.34 16.11
C ALA A 13 5.93 8.09 14.81
N ARG A 14 6.39 9.33 14.61
CA ARG A 14 6.09 10.14 13.41
C ARG A 14 7.27 10.99 12.95
N ASP A 15 8.50 10.69 13.36
CA ASP A 15 9.60 11.65 13.24
C ASP A 15 9.90 12.08 11.77
N GLY A 16 9.56 11.25 10.78
CA GLY A 16 9.63 11.60 9.35
C GLY A 16 8.35 12.12 8.68
N TYR A 17 7.17 12.00 9.32
CA TYR A 17 5.89 12.37 8.72
C TYR A 17 5.30 13.63 9.35
N TRP A 18 4.48 14.34 8.57
CA TRP A 18 3.64 15.38 9.14
C TRP A 18 2.68 14.77 10.18
N PRO A 19 2.38 15.45 11.30
CA PRO A 19 1.55 14.90 12.37
C PRO A 19 0.04 14.88 12.01
N SER A 20 -0.35 14.19 10.94
CA SER A 20 -1.74 14.02 10.48
C SER A 20 -2.31 12.63 10.82
N ALA A 21 -3.61 12.38 10.58
CA ALA A 21 -4.18 11.05 10.81
C ALA A 21 -3.78 10.04 9.72
N TRP A 22 -3.42 10.51 8.52
CA TRP A 22 -3.13 9.67 7.36
C TRP A 22 -2.04 10.26 6.44
N PRO A 23 -0.79 10.43 6.91
CA PRO A 23 0.25 11.20 6.19
C PRO A 23 0.85 10.48 4.98
N ALA A 24 0.59 9.19 4.83
CA ALA A 24 1.16 8.35 3.79
C ALA A 24 0.20 7.22 3.42
N GLU A 25 0.58 6.46 2.39
CA GLU A 25 -0.14 5.24 2.04
C GLU A 25 -0.32 4.30 3.24
N CYS A 26 -1.47 3.63 3.31
CA CYS A 26 -1.82 2.70 4.40
C CYS A 26 -1.73 3.29 5.82
N GLY A 27 -1.67 4.62 5.96
CA GLY A 27 -1.58 5.32 7.25
C GLY A 27 -0.18 5.41 7.85
N GLY A 28 0.87 4.85 7.23
CA GLY A 28 2.26 4.96 7.71
C GLY A 28 3.16 3.77 7.40
N ASN A 29 4.39 3.80 7.93
CA ASN A 29 5.50 2.87 7.59
C ASN A 29 5.18 1.39 7.80
N ARG A 30 4.37 1.04 8.80
CA ARG A 30 3.98 -0.35 9.08
C ARG A 30 2.85 -0.86 8.17
N ARG A 31 2.23 0.01 7.38
CA ARG A 31 1.17 -0.29 6.41
C ARG A 31 -0.04 -1.01 7.01
N GLN A 32 -0.37 -0.65 8.24
CA GLN A 32 -1.41 -1.29 9.05
C GLN A 32 -2.84 -1.00 8.59
N LYS A 33 -3.02 0.07 7.79
CA LYS A 33 -4.31 0.52 7.23
C LYS A 33 -5.37 0.81 8.31
N ALA A 34 -4.93 1.08 9.53
CA ALA A 34 -5.81 1.30 10.66
C ALA A 34 -6.11 2.79 10.82
N ALA A 35 -7.40 3.11 10.83
CA ALA A 35 -7.90 4.42 11.21
C ALA A 35 -8.04 4.48 12.74
N THR A 36 -7.77 5.65 13.31
CA THR A 36 -8.22 5.98 14.67
C THR A 36 -9.71 6.33 14.66
N GLY A 37 -10.42 5.99 15.72
CA GLY A 37 -11.86 6.24 15.84
C GLY A 37 -12.72 5.10 15.29
N ARG A 38 -14.01 5.39 15.20
CA ARG A 38 -15.08 4.46 14.82
C ARG A 38 -15.71 4.87 13.50
N LEU A 39 -16.06 3.91 12.64
CA LEU A 39 -16.84 4.16 11.44
C LEU A 39 -18.35 4.11 11.74
N ASP A 40 -18.80 3.13 12.53
CA ASP A 40 -20.20 2.90 12.94
C ASP A 40 -21.17 2.86 11.75
N ALA A 41 -20.78 2.18 10.66
CA ALA A 41 -21.54 2.16 9.41
C ALA A 41 -22.94 1.58 9.60
N GLY A 42 -23.08 0.53 10.43
CA GLY A 42 -24.37 -0.12 10.69
C GLY A 42 -25.38 0.74 11.48
N ALA A 43 -24.92 1.81 12.12
CA ALA A 43 -25.78 2.76 12.85
C ALA A 43 -26.08 4.04 12.05
N GLY A 44 -25.28 4.33 11.01
CA GLY A 44 -25.42 5.49 10.16
C GLY A 44 -26.08 5.18 8.82
N THR A 45 -26.36 6.23 8.05
CA THR A 45 -26.73 6.12 6.63
C THR A 45 -25.57 6.59 5.77
N SER A 46 -25.20 5.83 4.74
CA SER A 46 -24.16 6.22 3.81
C SER A 46 -24.61 7.32 2.85
N SER A 47 -23.69 8.22 2.55
CA SER A 47 -23.80 9.23 1.49
C SER A 47 -22.53 9.21 0.66
N VAL A 48 -22.64 9.49 -0.64
CA VAL A 48 -21.53 9.41 -1.59
C VAL A 48 -21.49 10.62 -2.51
N ALA A 49 -20.29 11.15 -2.69
CA ALA A 49 -19.95 12.08 -3.75
C ALA A 49 -18.88 11.43 -4.63
N SER A 50 -19.05 11.50 -5.95
CA SER A 50 -18.15 10.86 -6.90
C SER A 50 -17.74 11.81 -8.00
N LYS A 51 -16.50 11.67 -8.48
CA LYS A 51 -15.96 12.43 -9.59
C LYS A 51 -15.22 11.50 -10.54
N ARG A 52 -15.53 11.62 -11.84
CA ARG A 52 -14.75 10.98 -12.90
C ARG A 52 -13.79 11.99 -13.51
N ASN A 53 -12.50 11.68 -13.51
CA ASN A 53 -11.46 12.55 -14.06
C ASN A 53 -10.65 11.89 -15.19
N GLY A 54 -10.88 10.61 -15.48
CA GLY A 54 -10.17 9.88 -16.54
C GLY A 54 -8.68 9.64 -16.27
N ARG A 55 -8.18 9.88 -15.04
CA ARG A 55 -6.78 9.69 -14.64
C ARG A 55 -6.60 8.39 -13.86
N TRP A 56 -5.36 7.95 -13.68
CA TRP A 56 -5.04 6.85 -12.76
C TRP A 56 -4.83 7.44 -11.37
N ASN A 57 -5.90 7.50 -10.58
CA ASN A 57 -5.89 7.98 -9.19
C ASN A 57 -5.33 6.88 -8.30
N VAL A 58 -4.40 7.21 -7.41
CA VAL A 58 -3.68 6.21 -6.62
C VAL A 58 -4.07 6.24 -5.16
N MET A 59 -3.91 7.39 -4.49
CA MET A 59 -4.10 7.47 -3.05
C MET A 59 -4.37 8.90 -2.60
N PHE A 60 -4.94 9.01 -1.40
CA PHE A 60 -5.09 10.26 -0.68
C PHE A 60 -4.23 10.27 0.58
N VAL A 61 -3.62 11.40 0.90
CA VAL A 61 -2.93 11.63 2.18
C VAL A 61 -3.40 12.93 2.81
N GLU A 62 -3.40 12.96 4.13
CA GLU A 62 -3.76 14.13 4.93
C GLU A 62 -2.49 14.83 5.41
N ARG A 63 -2.50 16.17 5.42
CA ARG A 63 -1.47 16.98 6.09
C ARG A 63 -2.08 17.70 7.29
N GLU A 64 -2.83 18.77 7.07
CA GLU A 64 -3.66 19.36 8.14
C GLU A 64 -5.02 18.67 8.19
N PRO A 65 -5.77 18.78 9.32
CA PRO A 65 -7.16 18.35 9.36
C PRO A 65 -7.94 18.89 8.16
N ASP A 66 -8.55 17.97 7.41
CA ASP A 66 -9.32 18.29 6.20
C ASP A 66 -8.54 18.91 5.02
N GLN A 67 -7.21 19.04 5.12
CA GLN A 67 -6.32 19.37 4.01
C GLN A 67 -5.75 18.07 3.40
N TRP A 68 -6.30 17.68 2.27
CA TRP A 68 -6.02 16.40 1.63
C TRP A 68 -5.28 16.57 0.31
N TYR A 69 -4.50 15.56 -0.05
CA TYR A 69 -3.78 15.51 -1.33
C TYR A 69 -4.13 14.22 -2.04
N LEU A 70 -4.54 14.31 -3.30
CA LEU A 70 -4.76 13.20 -4.20
C LEU A 70 -3.57 13.09 -5.15
N GLY A 71 -2.90 11.92 -5.14
CA GLY A 71 -1.79 11.62 -6.03
C GLY A 71 -2.16 10.60 -7.11
N GLY A 72 -1.56 10.74 -8.29
CA GLY A 72 -1.73 9.76 -9.35
C GLY A 72 -0.76 9.89 -10.52
N THR A 73 -1.04 9.10 -11.56
CA THR A 73 -0.34 9.13 -12.84
C THR A 73 -1.34 9.13 -14.00
N MET A 74 -0.85 9.22 -15.23
CA MET A 74 -1.66 9.08 -16.43
C MET A 74 -1.62 7.61 -16.91
N PRO A 75 -2.77 6.96 -17.19
CA PRO A 75 -2.82 5.62 -17.77
C PRO A 75 -2.50 5.65 -19.28
N ALA A 76 -1.47 6.39 -19.65
CA ALA A 76 -1.01 6.58 -21.02
C ALA A 76 -0.11 5.41 -21.41
N PHE A 77 -0.69 4.23 -21.58
CA PHE A 77 0.04 3.02 -21.98
C PHE A 77 0.59 3.06 -23.41
N SER A 78 0.10 3.99 -24.24
CA SER A 78 0.58 4.27 -25.60
C SER A 78 0.33 5.74 -25.93
N GLY A 79 0.96 6.27 -26.99
CA GLY A 79 0.72 7.65 -27.43
C GLY A 79 1.57 8.67 -26.64
N PRO A 80 1.02 9.82 -26.18
CA PRO A 80 1.80 10.84 -25.47
C PRO A 80 2.52 10.30 -24.23
N GLU A 81 3.57 11.00 -23.80
CA GLU A 81 4.32 10.70 -22.58
C GLU A 81 3.40 10.77 -21.33
N PRO A 82 3.48 9.77 -20.43
CA PRO A 82 2.79 9.83 -19.13
C PRO A 82 3.44 10.87 -18.21
N TYR A 83 2.68 11.30 -17.20
CA TYR A 83 3.18 12.17 -16.15
C TYR A 83 2.46 11.89 -14.82
N GLY A 84 3.17 12.12 -13.72
CA GLY A 84 2.61 12.18 -12.38
C GLY A 84 1.88 13.50 -12.13
N TRP A 85 1.02 13.52 -11.13
CA TRP A 85 0.30 14.73 -10.72
C TRP A 85 -0.15 14.63 -9.26
N VAL A 86 -0.33 15.78 -8.62
CA VAL A 86 -0.91 15.92 -7.28
C VAL A 86 -1.97 17.02 -7.29
N GLU A 87 -3.07 16.80 -6.59
CA GLU A 87 -4.15 17.77 -6.38
C GLU A 87 -4.39 17.96 -4.89
N ARG A 88 -4.58 19.21 -4.44
CA ARG A 88 -4.96 19.52 -3.05
C ARG A 88 -6.47 19.72 -2.96
N LEU A 89 -7.10 19.15 -1.94
CA LEU A 89 -8.53 19.15 -1.67
C LEU A 89 -8.81 19.71 -0.26
N ASP A 90 -9.96 20.34 -0.10
CA ASP A 90 -10.46 20.85 1.18
C ASP A 90 -11.76 20.11 1.54
N LEU A 91 -11.73 19.37 2.64
CA LEU A 91 -12.86 18.59 3.14
C LEU A 91 -13.54 19.21 4.37
N SER A 92 -13.20 20.46 4.73
CA SER A 92 -13.58 21.11 6.00
C SER A 92 -15.08 21.35 6.16
N ALA A 93 -15.80 21.46 5.04
CA ALA A 93 -17.25 21.61 5.05
C ALA A 93 -18.02 20.33 5.40
N GLY A 94 -17.32 19.20 5.60
CA GLY A 94 -17.90 17.95 6.08
C GLY A 94 -18.77 17.20 5.06
N GLY A 95 -19.20 16.00 5.46
CA GLY A 95 -20.06 15.11 4.68
C GLY A 95 -19.45 14.63 3.34
N ALA A 96 -20.26 13.95 2.54
CA ALA A 96 -19.92 13.54 1.18
C ALA A 96 -20.53 14.53 0.17
N ARG A 97 -19.78 15.58 -0.19
CA ARG A 97 -20.24 16.63 -1.11
C ARG A 97 -19.40 16.65 -2.39
N ALA A 98 -20.04 16.91 -3.53
CA ALA A 98 -19.36 16.88 -4.83
C ALA A 98 -18.27 17.95 -4.98
N ASP A 99 -18.48 19.14 -4.41
CA ASP A 99 -17.51 20.24 -4.40
C ASP A 99 -16.26 19.92 -3.59
N ALA A 100 -16.33 18.98 -2.64
CA ALA A 100 -15.16 18.53 -1.86
C ALA A 100 -14.14 17.72 -2.70
N LEU A 101 -14.54 17.25 -3.89
CA LEU A 101 -13.66 16.57 -4.85
C LEU A 101 -13.10 17.52 -5.93
N GLU A 102 -13.37 18.82 -5.82
CA GLU A 102 -12.76 19.83 -6.68
C GLU A 102 -11.42 20.32 -6.10
N PRO A 103 -10.33 20.32 -6.90
CA PRO A 103 -9.02 20.72 -6.42
C PRO A 103 -8.98 22.21 -6.11
N VAL A 104 -8.39 22.53 -4.95
CA VAL A 104 -8.02 23.89 -4.55
C VAL A 104 -6.67 24.29 -5.17
N ALA A 105 -5.79 23.32 -5.42
CA ALA A 105 -4.53 23.49 -6.14
C ALA A 105 -4.20 22.23 -6.94
N THR A 106 -3.39 22.37 -7.99
CA THR A 106 -2.93 21.26 -8.84
C THR A 106 -1.47 21.49 -9.21
N SER A 107 -0.65 20.46 -9.06
CA SER A 107 0.76 20.50 -9.47
C SER A 107 0.89 20.71 -10.99
N PRO A 108 2.07 21.16 -11.49
CA PRO A 108 2.40 20.96 -12.89
C PRO A 108 2.43 19.45 -13.24
N ARG A 109 2.57 19.14 -14.53
CA ARG A 109 2.85 17.76 -14.96
C ARG A 109 4.21 17.34 -14.42
N LEU A 110 4.24 16.29 -13.61
CA LEU A 110 5.46 15.80 -12.97
C LEU A 110 6.11 14.74 -13.88
N PRO A 111 7.36 14.94 -14.33
CA PRO A 111 8.11 13.92 -15.08
C PRO A 111 8.15 12.57 -14.37
N CYS A 112 8.14 11.49 -15.15
CA CYS A 112 8.19 10.11 -14.64
C CYS A 112 9.09 9.17 -15.48
N GLY A 113 9.87 9.70 -16.43
CA GLY A 113 10.74 8.89 -17.29
C GLY A 113 9.98 7.94 -18.20
N ASP A 114 8.80 8.34 -18.68
CA ASP A 114 7.89 7.54 -19.52
C ASP A 114 7.34 6.26 -18.89
N HIS A 115 7.65 5.96 -17.64
CA HIS A 115 7.13 4.80 -16.93
C HIS A 115 5.65 4.97 -16.57
N VAL A 116 4.80 4.05 -17.04
CA VAL A 116 3.36 3.99 -16.73
C VAL A 116 3.13 3.02 -15.57
N TRP A 117 3.34 3.51 -14.36
CA TRP A 117 3.03 2.78 -13.13
C TRP A 117 2.65 3.73 -12.00
N CYS A 118 1.81 3.28 -11.09
CA CYS A 118 1.43 4.06 -9.92
C CYS A 118 2.57 4.14 -8.90
N GLY A 119 2.97 5.36 -8.56
CA GLY A 119 3.91 5.61 -7.47
C GLY A 119 3.18 5.90 -6.15
N SER A 120 3.69 6.83 -5.34
CA SER A 120 3.07 7.21 -4.07
C SER A 120 3.25 8.70 -3.78
N ILE A 121 2.50 9.18 -2.79
CA ILE A 121 2.70 10.50 -2.18
C ILE A 121 2.77 10.37 -0.66
N LEU A 122 3.41 11.34 0.00
CA LEU A 122 3.39 11.49 1.46
C LEU A 122 3.45 12.97 1.89
N ALA A 123 2.95 13.25 3.08
CA ALA A 123 3.15 14.51 3.81
C ALA A 123 4.30 14.33 4.81
N HIS A 124 5.40 15.02 4.58
CA HIS A 124 6.63 14.85 5.35
C HIS A 124 6.69 15.76 6.57
N ALA A 125 7.53 15.44 7.56
CA ALA A 125 7.69 16.21 8.79
C ALA A 125 8.14 17.67 8.56
N ASN A 126 8.86 17.95 7.47
CA ASN A 126 9.23 19.31 7.07
C ASN A 126 8.06 20.12 6.48
N GLY A 127 6.87 19.53 6.34
CA GLY A 127 5.66 20.17 5.83
C GLY A 127 5.50 20.11 4.32
N ALA A 128 6.46 19.63 3.55
CA ALA A 128 6.31 19.46 2.11
C ALA A 128 5.50 18.20 1.76
N VAL A 129 4.95 18.17 0.55
CA VAL A 129 4.34 16.97 -0.04
C VAL A 129 5.32 16.37 -1.02
N TYR A 130 5.61 15.07 -0.89
CA TYR A 130 6.47 14.36 -1.83
C TYR A 130 5.65 13.49 -2.76
N SER A 131 6.12 13.36 -4.00
CA SER A 131 5.52 12.51 -5.02
C SER A 131 6.60 11.73 -5.74
N VAL A 132 6.57 10.40 -5.62
CA VAL A 132 7.39 9.51 -6.44
C VAL A 132 6.53 8.99 -7.59
N ASN A 133 7.00 9.11 -8.82
CA ASN A 133 6.35 8.51 -9.98
C ASN A 133 7.38 8.14 -11.04
N GLY A 134 7.31 6.89 -11.52
CA GLY A 134 8.28 6.39 -12.47
C GLY A 134 9.70 6.45 -11.90
N SER A 135 10.65 7.03 -12.64
CA SER A 135 12.04 7.20 -12.19
C SER A 135 12.31 8.59 -11.57
N TYR A 136 11.31 9.24 -10.98
CA TYR A 136 11.42 10.59 -10.42
C TYR A 136 10.81 10.71 -9.02
N LEU A 137 11.42 11.55 -8.20
CA LEU A 137 10.91 12.04 -6.92
C LEU A 137 10.81 13.57 -6.96
N HIS A 138 9.67 14.09 -6.53
CA HIS A 138 9.35 15.52 -6.50
C HIS A 138 9.02 15.95 -5.08
N LYS A 139 9.57 17.08 -4.64
CA LYS A 139 9.16 17.82 -3.46
C LYS A 139 8.27 18.97 -3.90
N LEU A 140 7.08 19.06 -3.33
CA LEU A 140 6.07 20.05 -3.69
C LEU A 140 5.78 20.97 -2.51
N ASP A 141 5.55 22.24 -2.82
CA ASP A 141 5.01 23.20 -1.86
C ASP A 141 3.62 22.73 -1.41
N PRO A 142 3.34 22.66 -0.10
CA PRO A 142 2.06 22.13 0.39
C PRO A 142 0.87 23.02 0.04
N ASP A 143 1.07 24.29 -0.28
CA ASP A 143 -0.02 25.23 -0.53
C ASP A 143 -0.41 25.33 -2.00
N ASP A 144 0.56 25.57 -2.87
CA ASP A 144 0.29 25.77 -4.30
C ASP A 144 0.71 24.59 -5.20
N LEU A 145 1.37 23.57 -4.62
CA LEU A 145 1.90 22.40 -5.33
C LEU A 145 2.95 22.72 -6.40
N SER A 146 3.61 23.87 -6.31
CA SER A 146 4.80 24.18 -7.10
C SER A 146 5.95 23.22 -6.75
N VAL A 147 6.79 22.91 -7.74
CA VAL A 147 7.94 22.00 -7.56
C VAL A 147 9.06 22.77 -6.86
N LEU A 148 9.40 22.34 -5.64
CA LEU A 148 10.48 22.90 -4.83
C LEU A 148 11.82 22.21 -5.09
N ALA A 149 11.79 20.89 -5.34
CA ALA A 149 12.94 20.10 -5.74
C ALA A 149 12.49 18.91 -6.59
N GLU A 150 13.35 18.47 -7.51
CA GLU A 150 13.11 17.32 -8.39
C GLU A 150 14.39 16.50 -8.49
N ARG A 151 14.24 15.17 -8.41
CA ARG A 151 15.33 14.22 -8.58
C ARG A 151 14.93 13.12 -9.53
N ARG A 152 15.69 12.95 -10.61
CA ARG A 152 15.72 11.69 -11.35
C ARG A 152 16.47 10.65 -10.50
N LEU A 153 15.81 9.53 -10.23
CA LEU A 153 16.30 8.45 -9.39
C LEU A 153 17.38 7.63 -10.13
N PRO A 154 18.32 6.99 -9.41
CA PRO A 154 19.43 6.25 -10.03
C PRO A 154 18.98 5.08 -10.91
N ALA A 155 17.86 4.43 -10.57
CA ALA A 155 17.28 3.36 -11.38
C ALA A 155 16.24 3.92 -12.36
N ASP A 156 16.45 3.70 -13.66
CA ASP A 156 15.49 4.08 -14.70
C ASP A 156 14.38 3.04 -14.81
N ARG A 157 13.49 3.05 -13.83
CA ARG A 157 12.40 2.10 -13.62
C ARG A 157 11.24 2.75 -12.89
N SER A 158 10.08 2.09 -12.92
CA SER A 158 8.96 2.42 -12.04
C SER A 158 9.34 2.26 -10.57
N HIS A 159 9.21 3.33 -9.80
CA HIS A 159 9.21 3.31 -8.35
C HIS A 159 7.78 3.31 -7.85
N ASN A 160 7.44 2.35 -7.00
CA ASN A 160 6.06 2.12 -6.61
C ASN A 160 5.73 2.59 -5.20
N GLY A 161 6.68 2.95 -4.34
CA GLY A 161 6.40 3.43 -3.00
C GLY A 161 7.56 4.21 -2.41
N MET A 162 7.35 4.90 -1.29
CA MET A 162 8.40 5.56 -0.53
C MET A 162 8.01 5.65 0.95
N LEU A 163 9.02 5.71 1.80
CA LEU A 163 8.88 5.84 3.25
C LEU A 163 9.61 7.11 3.69
N ALA A 164 9.03 7.86 4.62
CA ALA A 164 9.80 8.79 5.44
C ALA A 164 10.32 8.06 6.67
N LEU A 165 11.63 8.14 6.88
CA LEU A 165 12.33 7.51 7.99
C LEU A 165 12.37 8.44 9.20
N ARG A 166 12.75 7.90 10.36
CA ARG A 166 12.76 8.63 11.63
C ARG A 166 13.67 9.86 11.60
N ASP A 167 14.77 9.79 10.86
CA ASP A 167 15.70 10.91 10.72
C ASP A 167 15.27 11.95 9.67
N GLY A 168 14.07 11.79 9.08
CA GLY A 168 13.54 12.65 8.04
C GLY A 168 14.08 12.35 6.63
N THR A 169 14.95 11.35 6.46
CA THR A 169 15.33 10.91 5.11
C THR A 169 14.19 10.13 4.45
N ILE A 170 14.18 10.13 3.12
CA ILE A 170 13.18 9.43 2.32
C ILE A 170 13.85 8.20 1.68
N VAL A 171 13.21 7.04 1.77
CA VAL A 171 13.63 5.83 1.04
C VAL A 171 12.58 5.45 0.01
N THR A 172 13.03 5.19 -1.21
CA THR A 172 12.21 4.61 -2.29
C THR A 172 12.97 3.46 -2.97
N LYS A 173 12.26 2.67 -3.76
CA LYS A 173 12.85 1.56 -4.50
C LYS A 173 12.20 1.34 -5.86
N ASP A 174 12.97 0.83 -6.81
CA ASP A 174 12.42 0.43 -8.09
C ASP A 174 11.75 -0.95 -8.02
N LEU A 175 10.77 -1.13 -8.89
CA LEU A 175 10.02 -2.37 -9.03
C LEU A 175 10.75 -3.30 -10.00
N ARG A 176 10.99 -4.54 -9.56
CA ARG A 176 11.56 -5.62 -10.38
C ARG A 176 10.78 -6.91 -10.18
N LEU A 177 10.43 -7.56 -11.30
CA LEU A 177 9.90 -8.92 -11.30
C LEU A 177 11.05 -9.95 -11.37
N GLU A 178 10.69 -11.23 -11.28
CA GLU A 178 11.61 -12.35 -11.46
C GLU A 178 12.37 -12.24 -12.79
N GLY A 179 13.69 -12.46 -12.75
CA GLY A 179 14.57 -12.37 -13.92
C GLY A 179 14.98 -10.95 -14.35
N GLN A 180 14.56 -9.90 -13.63
CA GLN A 180 14.87 -8.50 -13.98
C GLN A 180 16.06 -7.90 -13.22
N GLY A 181 16.76 -8.70 -12.43
CA GLY A 181 17.86 -8.29 -11.56
C GLY A 181 17.39 -7.75 -10.20
N GLY A 182 18.35 -7.29 -9.41
CA GLY A 182 18.13 -6.75 -8.07
C GLY A 182 17.38 -5.41 -8.08
N THR A 183 16.53 -5.20 -7.08
CA THR A 183 15.93 -3.89 -6.80
C THR A 183 16.96 -2.98 -6.15
N THR A 184 16.98 -1.71 -6.57
CA THR A 184 17.76 -0.60 -6.02
C THR A 184 16.94 0.18 -5.01
N LEU A 185 17.41 0.22 -3.77
CA LEU A 185 16.90 1.14 -2.75
C LEU A 185 17.72 2.43 -2.76
N THR A 186 17.03 3.56 -2.77
CA THR A 186 17.62 4.89 -2.79
C THR A 186 17.15 5.65 -1.56
N ARG A 187 18.09 6.12 -0.74
CA ARG A 187 17.84 7.02 0.38
C ARG A 187 18.22 8.45 -0.02
N LEU A 188 17.37 9.40 0.29
CA LEU A 188 17.55 10.81 -0.07
C LEU A 188 17.33 11.71 1.15
N GLU A 189 18.08 12.80 1.21
CA GLU A 189 17.76 13.87 2.16
C GLU A 189 16.56 14.68 1.63
N PRO A 190 15.68 15.16 2.50
CA PRO A 190 14.39 15.70 2.08
C PRO A 190 14.49 17.09 1.44
N GLU A 191 15.53 17.89 1.74
CA GLU A 191 15.52 19.29 1.32
C GLU A 191 15.91 19.50 -0.14
N SER A 192 17.00 18.89 -0.58
CA SER A 192 17.54 18.98 -1.96
C SER A 192 17.31 17.72 -2.81
N LEU A 193 16.82 16.63 -2.23
CA LEU A 193 16.76 15.29 -2.83
C LEU A 193 18.14 14.75 -3.27
N GLU A 194 19.20 15.10 -2.54
CA GLU A 194 20.52 14.50 -2.69
C GLU A 194 20.57 13.10 -2.06
N LEU A 195 21.43 12.23 -2.61
CA LEU A 195 21.57 10.86 -2.12
C LEU A 195 22.25 10.83 -0.76
N VAL A 196 21.71 10.02 0.14
CA VAL A 196 22.32 9.74 1.44
C VAL A 196 22.97 8.36 1.35
N GLY A 197 24.28 8.35 1.08
CA GLY A 197 25.03 7.14 0.78
C GLY A 197 24.81 6.62 -0.64
N GLU A 198 25.51 5.54 -0.98
CA GLU A 198 25.33 4.85 -2.26
C GLU A 198 24.00 4.05 -2.25
N PRO A 199 23.24 4.05 -3.36
CA PRO A 199 22.06 3.20 -3.49
C PRO A 199 22.40 1.71 -3.29
N LEU A 200 21.59 1.02 -2.49
CA LEU A 200 21.76 -0.40 -2.21
C LEU A 200 21.02 -1.23 -3.26
N VAL A 201 21.72 -2.12 -3.97
CA VAL A 201 21.09 -3.12 -4.84
C VAL A 201 20.92 -4.43 -4.08
N LEU A 202 19.68 -4.90 -3.94
CA LEU A 202 19.38 -6.18 -3.31
C LEU A 202 19.81 -7.36 -4.19
N PRO A 203 20.07 -8.54 -3.59
CA PRO A 203 20.31 -9.77 -4.35
C PRO A 203 19.11 -10.21 -5.20
N GLU A 204 17.91 -9.74 -4.85
CA GLU A 204 16.64 -10.08 -5.51
C GLU A 204 15.90 -8.84 -6.00
N GLY A 205 15.06 -9.05 -7.02
CA GLY A 205 14.06 -8.07 -7.39
C GLY A 205 12.98 -7.97 -6.31
N SER A 206 12.26 -6.85 -6.27
CA SER A 206 11.10 -6.67 -5.41
C SER A 206 9.96 -6.00 -6.17
N MET A 207 8.85 -6.72 -6.30
CA MET A 207 7.63 -6.18 -6.90
C MET A 207 6.88 -5.29 -5.90
N GLY A 208 6.65 -5.83 -4.71
CA GLY A 208 5.90 -5.20 -3.63
C GLY A 208 6.38 -3.85 -3.15
N ARG A 209 5.53 -3.10 -2.48
CA ARG A 209 5.97 -1.93 -1.70
C ARG A 209 6.62 -2.38 -0.39
N ILE A 210 7.42 -1.48 0.17
CA ILE A 210 8.23 -1.71 1.37
C ILE A 210 7.51 -1.20 2.63
N ALA A 211 7.86 -1.77 3.77
CA ALA A 211 7.41 -1.32 5.09
C ALA A 211 8.63 -1.04 5.97
N ALA A 212 8.46 -0.26 7.03
CA ALA A 212 9.50 -0.04 8.02
C ALA A 212 8.95 -0.05 9.45
N ASP A 213 9.84 -0.36 10.39
CA ASP A 213 9.54 -0.31 11.82
C ASP A 213 10.77 0.12 12.63
N VAL A 214 10.51 0.59 13.84
CA VAL A 214 11.52 0.83 14.88
C VAL A 214 11.45 -0.31 15.88
N VAL A 215 12.52 -1.11 15.92
CA VAL A 215 12.61 -2.34 16.70
C VAL A 215 13.78 -2.27 17.67
N ASP A 216 13.67 -2.99 18.79
CA ASP A 216 14.79 -3.19 19.71
C ASP A 216 15.51 -4.48 19.34
N ILE A 217 16.76 -4.37 18.90
CA ILE A 217 17.65 -5.49 18.56
C ILE A 217 18.88 -5.40 19.46
N ASP A 218 19.16 -6.46 20.23
CA ASP A 218 20.28 -6.54 21.17
C ASP A 218 20.40 -5.36 22.15
N GLY A 219 19.25 -4.79 22.54
CA GLY A 219 19.17 -3.65 23.45
C GLY A 219 19.43 -2.29 22.79
N SER A 220 19.54 -2.23 21.45
CA SER A 220 19.59 -1.01 20.67
C SER A 220 18.31 -0.82 19.86
N THR A 221 17.72 0.36 19.97
CA THR A 221 16.57 0.76 19.16
C THR A 221 17.05 1.17 17.76
N VAL A 222 16.66 0.42 16.75
CA VAL A 222 17.08 0.62 15.35
C VAL A 222 15.86 0.73 14.43
N GLU A 223 15.97 1.57 13.40
CA GLU A 223 14.98 1.62 12.33
C GLU A 223 15.37 0.61 11.23
N VAL A 224 14.40 -0.19 10.82
CA VAL A 224 14.58 -1.28 9.85
C VAL A 224 13.53 -1.23 8.75
N ILE A 225 13.94 -1.59 7.54
CA ILE A 225 13.09 -1.66 6.35
C ILE A 225 12.90 -3.13 5.95
N TYR A 226 11.67 -3.52 5.66
CA TYR A 226 11.29 -4.84 5.20
C TYR A 226 10.89 -4.79 3.72
N VAL A 227 11.57 -5.60 2.92
CA VAL A 227 11.40 -5.65 1.46
C VAL A 227 10.94 -7.05 1.03
N PRO A 228 9.74 -7.19 0.42
CA PRO A 228 9.32 -8.45 -0.17
C PRO A 228 10.08 -8.69 -1.48
N GLY A 229 11.10 -9.55 -1.43
CA GLY A 229 11.88 -9.98 -2.60
C GLY A 229 11.14 -10.99 -3.47
N THR A 230 11.80 -11.49 -4.50
CA THR A 230 11.23 -12.50 -5.40
C THR A 230 11.15 -13.89 -4.76
N GLU A 231 11.95 -14.18 -3.74
CA GLU A 231 11.96 -15.47 -3.03
C GLU A 231 12.02 -15.30 -1.50
N HIS A 232 12.71 -14.26 -1.03
CA HIS A 232 12.90 -13.98 0.39
C HIS A 232 12.27 -12.66 0.81
N LEU A 233 11.93 -12.53 2.08
CA LEU A 233 11.81 -11.22 2.71
C LEU A 233 13.21 -10.76 3.13
N TRP A 234 13.49 -9.48 2.94
CA TRP A 234 14.76 -8.87 3.33
C TRP A 234 14.53 -7.85 4.43
N ARG A 235 15.36 -7.87 5.47
CA ARG A 235 15.44 -6.81 6.49
C ARG A 235 16.68 -5.99 6.26
N LEU A 236 16.53 -4.66 6.28
CA LEU A 236 17.62 -3.72 6.08
C LEU A 236 17.75 -2.80 7.29
N TYR A 237 18.96 -2.63 7.81
CA TYR A 237 19.27 -1.62 8.81
C TYR A 237 19.44 -0.25 8.14
N VAL A 238 18.90 0.78 8.79
CA VAL A 238 19.14 2.18 8.41
C VAL A 238 20.33 2.71 9.20
N GLY A 239 21.42 3.07 8.52
CA GLY A 239 22.57 3.69 9.16
C GLY A 239 22.30 5.14 9.62
N GLU A 240 22.82 5.53 10.78
CA GLU A 240 22.65 6.90 11.28
C GLU A 240 23.55 7.90 10.52
N PRO A 241 23.02 9.07 10.13
CA PRO A 241 23.83 10.14 9.56
C PRO A 241 24.92 10.60 10.55
N GLY A 242 26.20 10.36 10.23
CA GLY A 242 27.33 10.85 11.02
C GLY A 242 27.80 9.98 12.19
N GLY A 243 27.49 8.67 12.20
CA GLY A 243 27.95 7.71 13.21
C GLY A 243 29.48 7.69 13.44
N THR A 244 29.89 7.53 14.71
CA THR A 244 31.23 7.83 15.25
C THR A 244 32.17 6.62 15.44
N ASP A 245 31.78 5.44 14.97
CA ASP A 245 32.51 4.17 15.14
C ASP A 245 33.56 3.89 14.06
N GLY A 246 33.86 4.86 13.20
CA GLY A 246 34.86 4.72 12.13
C GLY A 246 34.39 3.86 10.95
N ALA A 247 33.15 3.37 10.99
CA ALA A 247 32.42 2.77 9.86
C ALA A 247 31.41 3.73 9.22
N GLY A 248 31.13 4.90 9.81
CA GLY A 248 30.63 6.12 9.13
C GLY A 248 29.52 5.94 8.09
N GLY A 249 28.59 5.00 8.30
CA GLY A 249 27.66 4.55 7.28
C GLY A 249 26.37 5.35 7.27
N CYS A 250 26.22 6.30 6.34
CA CYS A 250 24.92 6.92 6.03
C CYS A 250 24.04 5.99 5.16
N GLY A 251 24.39 4.71 5.00
CA GLY A 251 23.81 3.80 4.01
C GLY A 251 22.72 2.87 4.54
N LEU A 252 22.24 2.00 3.67
CA LEU A 252 21.37 0.88 3.99
C LEU A 252 22.20 -0.41 4.02
N GLU A 253 22.00 -1.26 5.03
CA GLU A 253 22.73 -2.52 5.18
C GLU A 253 21.76 -3.70 5.24
N ILE A 254 22.06 -4.79 4.53
CA ILE A 254 21.25 -6.01 4.58
C ILE A 254 21.53 -6.75 5.89
N ASP A 255 20.49 -7.08 6.63
CA ASP A 255 20.60 -7.97 7.78
C ASP A 255 20.85 -9.42 7.33
N ALA A 256 22.05 -9.91 7.59
CA ALA A 256 22.43 -11.30 7.28
C ALA A 256 21.72 -12.33 8.17
N GLY A 257 21.18 -11.92 9.32
CA GLY A 257 20.55 -12.77 10.32
C GLY A 257 19.03 -12.95 10.13
N TRP A 258 18.40 -12.21 9.22
CA TRP A 258 16.97 -12.33 8.97
C TRP A 258 16.66 -12.23 7.48
N ARG A 259 16.26 -13.37 6.90
CA ARG A 259 15.89 -13.46 5.48
C ARG A 259 15.00 -14.68 5.22
N PRO A 260 13.81 -14.74 5.81
CA PRO A 260 12.94 -15.90 5.64
C PRO A 260 12.54 -16.05 4.16
N ARG A 261 12.43 -17.29 3.72
CA ARG A 261 12.04 -17.64 2.35
C ARG A 261 10.57 -17.98 2.30
N TYR A 262 9.83 -17.39 1.37
CA TYR A 262 8.38 -17.61 1.24
C TYR A 262 7.99 -18.42 -0.01
N ARG A 263 8.88 -18.50 -0.99
CA ARG A 263 8.71 -19.31 -2.19
C ARG A 263 10.05 -19.77 -2.77
N THR A 264 9.98 -20.55 -3.83
CA THR A 264 11.14 -21.00 -4.61
C THR A 264 10.96 -20.61 -6.08
N VAL A 265 12.06 -20.44 -6.81
CA VAL A 265 12.04 -20.28 -8.28
C VAL A 265 11.19 -21.38 -8.92
N ASN A 266 10.29 -21.00 -9.83
CA ASN A 266 9.33 -21.90 -10.49
C ASN A 266 8.41 -22.68 -9.53
N GLY A 267 8.24 -22.21 -8.29
CA GLY A 267 7.26 -22.76 -7.35
C GLY A 267 5.81 -22.58 -7.81
N GLU A 268 4.87 -23.15 -7.06
CA GLU A 268 3.45 -23.14 -7.39
C GLU A 268 2.76 -21.78 -7.17
N TRP A 269 3.43 -20.84 -6.52
CA TRP A 269 2.89 -19.52 -6.16
C TRP A 269 3.69 -18.38 -6.79
N GLY A 270 2.99 -17.28 -7.08
CA GLY A 270 3.58 -16.04 -7.57
C GLY A 270 4.34 -15.23 -6.49
N LEU A 271 4.76 -14.03 -6.85
CA LEU A 271 5.48 -13.10 -5.98
C LEU A 271 4.57 -12.46 -4.95
N SER A 272 5.12 -12.06 -3.81
CA SER A 272 4.41 -11.21 -2.85
C SER A 272 4.06 -9.84 -3.45
N TRP A 273 2.86 -9.33 -3.12
CA TRP A 273 2.52 -7.91 -3.31
C TRP A 273 3.22 -7.08 -2.23
N ASP A 274 2.54 -6.38 -1.32
CA ASP A 274 3.24 -5.58 -0.28
C ASP A 274 3.39 -6.35 1.04
N SER A 275 4.13 -5.79 1.99
CA SER A 275 4.17 -6.23 3.39
C SER A 275 3.26 -5.40 4.30
N CYS A 276 2.83 -5.99 5.42
CA CYS A 276 2.15 -5.31 6.53
C CYS A 276 2.81 -5.75 7.84
N LEU A 277 3.21 -4.81 8.69
CA LEU A 277 3.87 -5.09 9.96
C LEU A 277 2.86 -4.94 11.11
N SER A 278 2.67 -5.99 11.90
CA SER A 278 1.71 -5.96 13.01
C SER A 278 1.99 -7.04 14.03
N ASP A 279 1.98 -6.65 15.30
CA ASP A 279 2.09 -7.55 16.46
C ASP A 279 3.41 -8.32 16.51
N GLY A 280 4.52 -7.72 16.04
CA GLY A 280 5.85 -8.36 16.01
C GLY A 280 6.13 -9.20 14.76
N ASP A 281 5.33 -9.04 13.71
CA ASP A 281 5.36 -9.91 12.53
C ASP A 281 5.21 -9.16 11.22
N CYS A 282 5.80 -9.73 10.17
CA CYS A 282 5.56 -9.34 8.80
C CYS A 282 4.49 -10.27 8.18
N TRP A 283 3.46 -9.66 7.62
CA TRP A 283 2.36 -10.34 6.94
C TRP A 283 2.40 -10.02 5.45
N ILE A 284 2.24 -11.04 4.62
CA ILE A 284 2.15 -10.90 3.17
C ILE A 284 1.04 -11.78 2.60
N MET A 285 0.62 -11.44 1.38
CA MET A 285 -0.10 -12.34 0.50
C MET A 285 0.74 -12.50 -0.78
N ASP A 286 0.93 -13.75 -1.21
CA ASP A 286 1.61 -14.05 -2.46
C ASP A 286 0.66 -14.04 -3.66
N CYS A 287 1.17 -14.42 -4.84
CA CYS A 287 0.40 -14.42 -6.09
C CYS A 287 0.04 -13.01 -6.60
N GLY A 288 0.92 -12.04 -6.38
CA GLY A 288 0.72 -10.63 -6.73
C GLY A 288 1.13 -10.26 -8.16
N ASP A 289 2.05 -10.99 -8.76
CA ASP A 289 2.56 -10.72 -10.11
C ASP A 289 1.67 -11.33 -11.20
N ILE A 290 0.38 -11.00 -11.13
CA ILE A 290 -0.64 -11.42 -12.08
C ILE A 290 -0.30 -10.93 -13.50
N GLU A 291 -0.94 -11.52 -14.52
CA GLU A 291 -0.65 -11.27 -15.94
C GLU A 291 -0.60 -9.78 -16.32
N SER A 292 -1.51 -8.97 -15.78
CA SER A 292 -1.51 -7.52 -16.06
C SER A 292 -0.24 -6.81 -15.56
N VAL A 293 0.29 -7.22 -14.41
CA VAL A 293 1.52 -6.66 -13.83
C VAL A 293 2.74 -7.14 -14.61
N ARG A 294 2.78 -8.44 -14.93
CA ARG A 294 3.82 -9.02 -15.81
C ARG A 294 3.86 -8.29 -17.14
N ALA A 295 2.71 -8.09 -17.78
CA ALA A 295 2.62 -7.39 -19.06
C ALA A 295 3.20 -5.98 -19.00
N ILE A 296 2.88 -5.21 -17.95
CA ILE A 296 3.43 -3.85 -17.76
C ILE A 296 4.96 -3.87 -17.63
N HIS A 297 5.51 -4.80 -16.87
CA HIS A 297 6.96 -4.84 -16.61
C HIS A 297 7.76 -5.62 -17.65
N THR A 298 7.13 -6.16 -18.69
CA THR A 298 7.85 -6.74 -19.86
C THR A 298 8.27 -5.69 -20.89
N THR A 299 7.82 -4.44 -20.75
CA THR A 299 8.22 -3.34 -21.64
C THR A 299 9.11 -2.33 -20.93
N GLU A 300 9.92 -1.61 -21.71
CA GLU A 300 10.78 -0.54 -21.25
C GLU A 300 10.61 0.67 -22.18
N PRO A 301 10.27 1.87 -21.67
CA PRO A 301 9.88 2.17 -20.27
C PRO A 301 8.67 1.35 -19.81
N ASN A 302 8.65 0.95 -18.53
CA ASN A 302 7.59 0.10 -17.98
C ASN A 302 6.17 0.58 -18.34
N GLY A 303 5.34 -0.32 -18.85
CA GLY A 303 3.95 -0.04 -19.22
C GLY A 303 3.77 0.73 -20.52
N ARG A 304 4.84 1.01 -21.28
CA ARG A 304 4.75 1.60 -22.61
C ARG A 304 4.61 0.51 -23.67
N PHE A 305 3.58 0.62 -24.49
CA PHE A 305 3.26 -0.28 -25.58
C PHE A 305 3.12 0.52 -26.89
N ASP A 306 3.47 -0.11 -28.01
CA ASP A 306 3.33 0.50 -29.34
C ASP A 306 1.85 0.77 -29.68
N GLU A 307 0.97 -0.14 -29.27
CA GLU A 307 -0.48 -0.03 -29.41
C GLU A 307 -1.18 -0.12 -28.04
N PRO A 308 -2.36 0.49 -27.88
CA PRO A 308 -3.12 0.39 -26.63
C PRO A 308 -3.31 -1.08 -26.20
N PRO A 309 -2.87 -1.46 -24.98
CA PRO A 309 -2.85 -2.87 -24.59
C PRO A 309 -4.26 -3.45 -24.34
N GLY A 310 -5.28 -2.59 -24.20
CA GLY A 310 -6.68 -2.98 -24.07
C GLY A 310 -6.88 -4.01 -22.95
N ASN A 311 -7.58 -5.10 -23.25
CA ASN A 311 -7.88 -6.14 -22.28
C ASN A 311 -6.64 -6.89 -21.77
N ARG A 312 -5.45 -6.74 -22.37
CA ARG A 312 -4.21 -7.40 -21.88
C ARG A 312 -3.86 -7.00 -20.44
N LEU A 313 -4.30 -5.84 -19.98
CA LEU A 313 -4.06 -5.36 -18.62
C LEU A 313 -5.19 -5.65 -17.64
N SER A 314 -6.15 -6.51 -18.01
CA SER A 314 -7.18 -6.95 -17.08
C SER A 314 -6.55 -7.82 -15.99
N TRP A 315 -6.74 -7.43 -14.73
CA TRP A 315 -6.33 -8.25 -13.60
C TRP A 315 -7.19 -9.51 -13.43
N ARG A 316 -8.28 -9.64 -14.20
CA ARG A 316 -9.18 -10.80 -14.19
C ARG A 316 -8.72 -11.94 -15.09
N HIS A 317 -7.55 -11.80 -15.72
CA HIS A 317 -6.96 -12.93 -16.46
C HIS A 317 -6.62 -14.06 -15.49
N PRO A 318 -6.69 -15.32 -15.95
CA PRO A 318 -6.24 -16.46 -15.15
C PRO A 318 -4.80 -16.25 -14.67
N ALA A 319 -4.52 -16.67 -13.45
CA ALA A 319 -3.16 -16.63 -12.91
C ALA A 319 -2.23 -17.57 -13.71
N PRO A 320 -0.94 -17.22 -13.87
CA PRO A 320 0.03 -18.06 -14.57
C PRO A 320 0.59 -19.22 -13.73
N TRP A 321 0.02 -19.48 -12.55
CA TRP A 321 0.45 -20.50 -11.61
C TRP A 321 -0.74 -21.32 -11.09
N PRO A 322 -0.51 -22.55 -10.59
CA PRO A 322 -1.58 -23.41 -10.09
C PRO A 322 -1.94 -23.16 -8.61
N GLY A 323 -1.04 -22.57 -7.81
CA GLY A 323 -1.22 -22.40 -6.37
C GLY A 323 -2.38 -21.48 -6.00
N ALA A 324 -2.98 -21.74 -4.84
CA ALA A 324 -4.00 -20.87 -4.26
C ALA A 324 -3.37 -19.64 -3.61
N GLN A 325 -4.14 -18.58 -3.44
CA GLN A 325 -3.69 -17.40 -2.70
C GLN A 325 -3.35 -17.79 -1.24
N ARG A 326 -2.12 -17.50 -0.79
CA ARG A 326 -1.68 -17.77 0.59
C ARG A 326 -1.56 -16.50 1.42
N LEU A 327 -2.08 -16.55 2.64
CA LEU A 327 -1.71 -15.63 3.70
C LEU A 327 -0.49 -16.20 4.43
N LEU A 328 0.59 -15.43 4.50
CA LEU A 328 1.82 -15.84 5.18
C LEU A 328 2.19 -14.85 6.29
N ARG A 329 2.70 -15.41 7.39
CA ARG A 329 3.18 -14.71 8.58
C ARG A 329 4.64 -15.07 8.82
N PHE A 330 5.44 -14.06 9.16
CA PHE A 330 6.86 -14.20 9.48
C PHE A 330 7.15 -13.48 10.78
N SER A 331 7.74 -14.18 11.75
CA SER A 331 8.28 -13.52 12.94
C SER A 331 9.36 -12.51 12.57
N LEU A 332 9.30 -11.32 13.16
CA LEU A 332 10.38 -10.33 12.99
C LEU A 332 11.63 -10.70 13.80
N THR A 333 11.57 -11.67 14.71
CA THR A 333 12.69 -12.04 15.59
C THR A 333 13.26 -13.43 15.31
N ASP A 334 12.55 -14.28 14.58
CA ASP A 334 12.97 -15.64 14.22
C ASP A 334 12.66 -15.90 12.74
N ASP A 335 13.70 -16.04 11.90
CA ASP A 335 13.54 -16.25 10.47
C ASP A 335 13.07 -17.67 10.09
N GLY A 336 13.03 -18.58 11.05
CA GLY A 336 12.46 -19.93 10.91
C GLY A 336 11.00 -20.05 11.36
N ASP A 337 10.46 -19.02 12.04
CA ASP A 337 9.08 -19.02 12.53
C ASP A 337 8.14 -18.40 11.48
N ILE A 338 7.64 -19.29 10.62
CA ILE A 338 6.81 -18.98 9.45
C ILE A 338 5.54 -19.81 9.53
N ASP A 339 4.40 -19.16 9.35
CA ASP A 339 3.09 -19.81 9.23
C ASP A 339 2.42 -19.39 7.92
N GLU A 340 1.68 -20.32 7.32
CA GLU A 340 0.91 -20.07 6.10
C GLU A 340 -0.45 -20.76 6.14
N ILE A 341 -1.42 -20.19 5.44
CA ILE A 341 -2.73 -20.78 5.19
C ILE A 341 -3.21 -20.37 3.79
N GLU A 342 -3.92 -21.26 3.12
CA GLU A 342 -4.69 -20.96 1.89
C GLU A 342 -6.14 -20.71 2.29
N PRO A 343 -6.58 -19.45 2.47
CA PRO A 343 -7.91 -19.20 3.04
C PRO A 343 -9.03 -19.71 2.13
N PHE A 344 -8.80 -19.78 0.82
CA PHE A 344 -9.81 -20.14 -0.18
C PHE A 344 -9.61 -21.54 -0.78
N GLY A 345 -8.37 -22.03 -0.84
CA GLY A 345 -8.00 -23.31 -1.46
C GLY A 345 -8.27 -23.42 -2.97
N ALA A 346 -8.77 -22.34 -3.62
CA ALA A 346 -9.02 -22.31 -5.05
C ALA A 346 -7.69 -22.14 -5.82
N PRO A 347 -7.40 -22.97 -6.84
CA PRO A 347 -6.17 -22.86 -7.61
C PRO A 347 -6.13 -21.58 -8.44
N GLY A 348 -4.92 -21.12 -8.76
CA GLY A 348 -4.70 -19.93 -9.57
C GLY A 348 -5.17 -18.65 -8.90
N GLY A 349 -4.90 -18.52 -7.60
CA GLY A 349 -5.26 -17.31 -6.85
C GLY A 349 -4.43 -16.11 -7.28
N GLY A 350 -4.91 -14.90 -6.98
CA GLY A 350 -4.10 -13.70 -7.24
C GLY A 350 -4.52 -12.51 -6.40
N ILE A 351 -3.55 -11.63 -6.14
CA ILE A 351 -3.74 -10.51 -5.21
C ILE A 351 -3.24 -9.19 -5.81
N ILE A 352 -3.85 -8.09 -5.38
CA ILE A 352 -3.44 -6.72 -5.75
C ILE A 352 -3.39 -5.79 -4.54
N ALA A 353 -2.89 -6.30 -3.39
CA ALA A 353 -2.71 -5.57 -2.13
C ALA A 353 -2.16 -6.50 -1.03
N PRO A 354 -1.55 -5.98 0.06
CA PRO A 354 -1.15 -6.79 1.21
C PRO A 354 -2.34 -7.06 2.16
N PRO A 355 -2.23 -8.08 3.03
CA PRO A 355 -3.24 -8.38 4.03
C PRO A 355 -3.28 -7.31 5.12
N VAL A 356 -4.24 -7.45 6.03
CA VAL A 356 -4.30 -6.68 7.27
C VAL A 356 -4.48 -7.61 8.46
N HIS A 357 -3.65 -7.46 9.49
CA HIS A 357 -3.79 -8.16 10.76
C HIS A 357 -4.30 -7.21 11.83
N VAL A 358 -5.46 -7.47 12.44
CA VAL A 358 -6.13 -6.62 13.43
C VAL A 358 -6.23 -7.41 14.75
N PRO A 359 -5.17 -7.44 15.57
CA PRO A 359 -5.17 -8.20 16.82
C PRO A 359 -6.19 -7.66 17.85
N GLU A 360 -6.58 -6.39 17.74
CA GLU A 360 -7.38 -5.68 18.74
C GLU A 360 -8.84 -6.10 18.78
N VAL A 361 -9.41 -6.50 17.64
CA VAL A 361 -10.85 -6.78 17.54
C VAL A 361 -11.26 -8.07 18.25
N ARG A 362 -10.29 -8.96 18.53
CA ARG A 362 -10.53 -10.20 19.24
C ARG A 362 -9.33 -10.56 20.13
N PRO A 363 -9.20 -9.92 21.31
CA PRO A 363 -8.06 -10.12 22.18
C PRO A 363 -7.82 -11.59 22.56
N GLY A 364 -6.56 -12.03 22.53
CA GLY A 364 -6.18 -13.43 22.80
C GLY A 364 -6.30 -14.36 21.60
N VAL A 365 -6.83 -13.87 20.48
CA VAL A 365 -6.78 -14.51 19.16
C VAL A 365 -6.20 -13.45 18.22
N GLY A 366 -7.02 -12.56 17.69
CA GLY A 366 -6.67 -11.62 16.62
C GLY A 366 -7.22 -12.10 15.29
N MET A 367 -7.40 -11.17 14.36
CA MET A 367 -8.00 -11.46 13.06
C MET A 367 -7.09 -10.97 11.95
N ALA A 368 -6.68 -11.85 11.04
CA ALA A 368 -6.08 -11.43 9.78
C ALA A 368 -7.11 -11.51 8.66
N ILE A 369 -7.10 -10.53 7.75
CA ILE A 369 -7.99 -10.48 6.59
C ILE A 369 -7.17 -10.70 5.33
N GLY A 370 -7.57 -11.69 4.53
CA GLY A 370 -7.02 -12.00 3.22
C GLY A 370 -8.12 -12.09 2.17
N TRP A 371 -7.78 -11.95 0.90
CA TRP A 371 -8.72 -12.04 -0.22
C TRP A 371 -8.06 -12.64 -1.45
N ASP A 372 -8.87 -13.09 -2.39
CA ASP A 372 -8.41 -13.48 -3.72
C ASP A 372 -9.05 -12.53 -4.73
N SER A 373 -8.25 -11.64 -5.31
CA SER A 373 -8.74 -10.69 -6.30
C SER A 373 -9.16 -11.41 -7.57
N VAL A 374 -8.38 -12.39 -8.04
CA VAL A 374 -8.61 -13.07 -9.33
C VAL A 374 -9.86 -13.96 -9.25
N ASN A 375 -9.93 -14.85 -8.27
CA ASN A 375 -11.06 -15.75 -8.11
C ASN A 375 -12.27 -15.06 -7.45
N GLY A 376 -12.03 -14.06 -6.60
CA GLY A 376 -13.02 -13.51 -5.68
C GLY A 376 -13.00 -14.24 -4.34
N GLY A 377 -13.47 -13.54 -3.32
CA GLY A 377 -13.55 -13.99 -1.94
C GLY A 377 -12.78 -13.08 -1.00
N LEU A 378 -13.37 -12.81 0.16
CA LEU A 378 -12.73 -12.18 1.32
C LEU A 378 -12.84 -13.15 2.49
N ALA A 379 -11.78 -13.30 3.28
CA ALA A 379 -11.71 -14.24 4.39
C ALA A 379 -11.20 -13.56 5.66
N GLY A 380 -11.81 -13.93 6.78
CA GLY A 380 -11.28 -13.66 8.11
C GLY A 380 -10.60 -14.92 8.63
N VAL A 381 -9.34 -14.77 9.04
CA VAL A 381 -8.50 -15.83 9.58
C VAL A 381 -8.24 -15.53 11.06
N GLU A 382 -8.62 -16.46 11.92
CA GLU A 382 -8.27 -16.43 13.34
C GLU A 382 -6.77 -16.69 13.49
N ILE A 383 -6.12 -15.79 14.21
CA ILE A 383 -4.71 -15.90 14.55
C ILE A 383 -4.65 -16.32 16.02
N PRO A 384 -4.09 -17.46 16.41
CA PRO A 384 -4.02 -17.82 17.82
C PRO A 384 -2.96 -16.99 18.55
N ALA A 385 -3.19 -16.70 19.84
CA ALA A 385 -2.18 -16.04 20.67
C ALA A 385 -0.95 -16.93 20.89
N GLY A 386 0.20 -16.29 21.08
CA GLY A 386 1.47 -16.95 21.39
C GLY A 386 2.51 -16.73 20.29
N PRO A 387 3.79 -17.05 20.59
CA PRO A 387 4.90 -16.66 19.74
C PRO A 387 4.90 -17.37 18.39
N SER A 388 4.47 -18.65 18.32
CA SER A 388 4.52 -19.42 17.09
C SER A 388 3.28 -19.28 16.22
N ARG A 389 2.18 -18.66 16.69
CA ARG A 389 0.88 -18.47 15.98
C ARG A 389 0.35 -19.63 15.10
N ARG A 390 0.87 -20.83 15.33
CA ARG A 390 0.52 -22.07 14.64
C ARG A 390 -0.96 -22.34 14.81
N GLU A 391 -1.57 -22.98 13.81
CA GLU A 391 -2.99 -23.30 13.77
C GLU A 391 -3.90 -22.11 13.41
N MET A 392 -3.42 -21.22 12.53
CA MET A 392 -4.30 -20.28 11.82
C MET A 392 -5.49 -21.03 11.20
N SER A 393 -6.69 -20.47 11.32
CA SER A 393 -7.90 -21.09 10.79
C SER A 393 -8.86 -20.07 10.20
N VAL A 394 -9.56 -20.45 9.15
CA VAL A 394 -10.56 -19.57 8.53
C VAL A 394 -11.82 -19.53 9.40
N ALA A 395 -12.21 -18.35 9.86
CA ALA A 395 -13.46 -18.14 10.59
C ALA A 395 -14.66 -17.98 9.65
N TRP A 396 -14.47 -17.22 8.58
CA TRP A 396 -15.56 -16.85 7.68
C TRP A 396 -15.05 -16.50 6.28
N HIS A 397 -15.98 -16.56 5.32
CA HIS A 397 -15.82 -16.08 3.95
C HIS A 397 -16.96 -15.12 3.59
N VAL A 398 -16.65 -14.15 2.74
CA VAL A 398 -17.63 -13.25 2.11
C VAL A 398 -17.44 -13.31 0.59
N ASP A 399 -18.54 -13.49 -0.14
CA ASP A 399 -18.56 -13.45 -1.61
C ASP A 399 -18.55 -12.01 -2.10
N VAL A 400 -17.35 -11.47 -2.23
CA VAL A 400 -17.01 -10.17 -2.82
C VAL A 400 -15.74 -10.34 -3.63
N ARG A 401 -15.43 -9.42 -4.54
CA ARG A 401 -14.18 -9.43 -5.31
C ARG A 401 -13.37 -8.17 -5.05
N PRO A 402 -12.61 -8.13 -3.93
CA PRO A 402 -11.79 -7.00 -3.60
C PRO A 402 -10.54 -6.96 -4.47
N SER A 403 -10.15 -5.75 -4.86
CA SER A 403 -8.95 -5.54 -5.66
C SER A 403 -8.01 -4.51 -5.05
N MET A 404 -8.34 -3.90 -3.90
CA MET A 404 -7.66 -2.70 -3.40
C MET A 404 -7.21 -2.80 -1.95
N GLN A 405 -6.43 -1.83 -1.50
CA GLN A 405 -5.96 -1.76 -0.12
C GLN A 405 -7.10 -1.26 0.80
N PRO A 406 -7.51 -2.04 1.81
CA PRO A 406 -8.63 -1.66 2.66
C PRO A 406 -8.26 -0.60 3.68
N VAL A 407 -9.25 -0.14 4.44
CA VAL A 407 -9.11 0.56 5.73
C VAL A 407 -9.81 -0.25 6.81
N VAL A 408 -9.21 -0.37 8.00
CA VAL A 408 -9.84 -0.97 9.18
C VAL A 408 -10.08 0.08 10.26
N TYR A 409 -11.18 -0.09 11.00
CA TYR A 409 -11.57 0.70 12.16
C TYR A 409 -11.65 -0.24 13.38
N PRO A 410 -10.53 -0.51 14.08
CA PRO A 410 -10.50 -1.49 15.15
C PRO A 410 -11.48 -1.19 16.30
N GLU A 411 -11.73 0.09 16.58
CA GLU A 411 -12.65 0.48 17.65
C GLU A 411 -14.10 0.04 17.37
N SER A 412 -14.55 0.12 16.11
CA SER A 412 -15.89 -0.34 15.71
C SER A 412 -15.93 -1.77 15.18
N GLY A 413 -14.77 -2.39 14.95
CA GLY A 413 -14.69 -3.76 14.42
C GLY A 413 -14.97 -3.86 12.93
N GLU A 414 -14.83 -2.76 12.18
CA GLU A 414 -15.27 -2.66 10.79
C GLU A 414 -14.09 -2.56 9.81
N LEU A 415 -14.24 -3.22 8.66
CA LEU A 415 -13.34 -3.16 7.51
C LEU A 415 -14.09 -2.51 6.34
N VAL A 416 -13.46 -1.57 5.65
CA VAL A 416 -13.94 -1.03 4.37
C VAL A 416 -13.01 -1.50 3.26
N ILE A 417 -13.58 -2.12 2.23
CA ILE A 417 -12.86 -2.56 1.03
C ILE A 417 -13.79 -2.49 -0.19
N ASN A 418 -13.27 -2.60 -1.41
CA ASN A 418 -14.13 -2.64 -2.59
C ASN A 418 -14.69 -4.04 -2.88
N ASP A 419 -15.76 -4.06 -3.67
CA ASP A 419 -16.28 -5.24 -4.35
C ASP A 419 -16.54 -4.90 -5.82
N PHE A 420 -15.74 -5.50 -6.71
CA PHE A 420 -15.92 -5.37 -8.14
C PHE A 420 -16.88 -6.43 -8.70
N ALA A 421 -18.14 -6.04 -8.84
CA ALA A 421 -19.18 -6.88 -9.39
C ALA A 421 -19.31 -6.69 -10.91
N SER A 422 -19.46 -7.81 -11.63
CA SER A 422 -20.08 -7.77 -12.96
C SER A 422 -21.53 -7.29 -12.78
N GLY A 423 -21.95 -6.27 -13.53
CA GLY A 423 -23.27 -5.68 -13.36
C GLY A 423 -24.39 -6.73 -13.43
N ALA A 424 -25.39 -6.59 -12.56
CA ALA A 424 -26.56 -7.47 -12.53
C ALA A 424 -27.26 -7.50 -13.90
N ASP A 425 -27.73 -8.68 -14.33
CA ASP A 425 -28.52 -8.88 -15.56
C ASP A 425 -27.89 -8.29 -16.85
N GLY A 426 -26.55 -8.29 -16.94
CA GLY A 426 -25.82 -7.73 -18.08
C GLY A 426 -25.65 -6.21 -18.03
N GLY A 427 -25.92 -5.58 -16.88
CA GLY A 427 -25.63 -4.18 -16.59
C GLY A 427 -24.12 -3.87 -16.61
N PRO A 428 -23.74 -2.58 -16.62
CA PRO A 428 -22.33 -2.20 -16.56
C PRO A 428 -21.69 -2.67 -15.25
N PRO A 429 -20.39 -3.03 -15.25
CA PRO A 429 -19.68 -3.35 -14.01
C PRO A 429 -19.73 -2.18 -13.03
N SER A 430 -19.75 -2.49 -11.75
CA SER A 430 -19.67 -1.52 -10.66
C SER A 430 -18.53 -1.89 -9.72
N ASP A 431 -17.84 -0.86 -9.24
CA ASP A 431 -16.88 -1.02 -8.14
C ASP A 431 -17.47 -0.32 -6.91
N ASP A 432 -18.02 -1.10 -5.99
CA ASP A 432 -18.71 -0.57 -4.81
C ASP A 432 -17.79 -0.67 -3.60
N LEU A 433 -17.96 0.18 -2.60
CA LEU A 433 -17.39 -0.09 -1.27
C LEU A 433 -18.33 -1.00 -0.50
N VAL A 434 -17.76 -1.96 0.23
CA VAL A 434 -18.46 -2.78 1.20
C VAL A 434 -17.86 -2.55 2.58
N VAL A 435 -18.72 -2.54 3.60
CA VAL A 435 -18.32 -2.54 5.01
C VAL A 435 -18.58 -3.91 5.58
N VAL A 436 -17.57 -4.53 6.18
CA VAL A 436 -17.63 -5.89 6.72
C VAL A 436 -17.24 -5.87 8.19
N ASP A 437 -18.00 -6.57 9.03
CA ASP A 437 -17.63 -6.84 10.42
C ASP A 437 -16.43 -7.81 10.45
N ILE A 438 -15.31 -7.38 11.04
CA ILE A 438 -14.04 -8.12 11.02
C ILE A 438 -14.16 -9.45 11.77
N VAL A 439 -14.99 -9.55 12.80
CA VAL A 439 -15.08 -10.74 13.65
C VAL A 439 -15.98 -11.81 13.03
N SER A 440 -17.12 -11.40 12.49
CA SER A 440 -18.18 -12.30 12.00
C SER A 440 -18.21 -12.47 10.48
N GLY A 441 -17.58 -11.57 9.72
CA GLY A 441 -17.69 -11.53 8.26
C GLY A 441 -19.03 -10.98 7.77
N SER A 442 -19.87 -10.42 8.65
CA SER A 442 -21.17 -9.88 8.25
C SER A 442 -20.99 -8.66 7.35
N LEU A 443 -21.65 -8.66 6.19
CA LEU A 443 -21.74 -7.48 5.33
C LEU A 443 -22.68 -6.45 5.99
N ILE A 444 -22.14 -5.31 6.41
CA ILE A 444 -22.84 -4.25 7.13
C ILE A 444 -23.49 -3.27 6.16
N ASP A 445 -22.74 -2.80 5.15
CA ASP A 445 -23.21 -1.82 4.18
C ASP A 445 -22.53 -2.02 2.82
N ARG A 446 -23.16 -1.50 1.76
CA ARG A 446 -22.63 -1.45 0.40
C ARG A 446 -22.95 -0.10 -0.23
N VAL A 447 -21.92 0.60 -0.69
CA VAL A 447 -22.02 1.97 -1.20
C VAL A 447 -21.48 2.04 -2.63
N PRO A 448 -22.30 2.43 -3.62
CA PRO A 448 -21.84 2.56 -5.00
C PRO A 448 -20.91 3.77 -5.15
N THR A 449 -19.64 3.54 -5.51
CA THR A 449 -18.66 4.63 -5.69
C THR A 449 -18.87 5.41 -6.98
N GLY A 450 -19.69 4.86 -7.88
CA GLY A 450 -19.86 5.36 -9.24
C GLY A 450 -18.68 5.04 -10.17
N SER A 451 -17.68 4.27 -9.74
CA SER A 451 -16.63 3.73 -10.62
C SER A 451 -17.14 2.53 -11.42
N ARG A 452 -16.50 2.28 -12.57
CA ARG A 452 -16.75 1.12 -13.45
C ARG A 452 -15.50 0.26 -13.65
N VAL A 453 -14.40 0.66 -13.03
CA VAL A 453 -13.10 0.03 -13.16
C VAL A 453 -12.57 -0.13 -11.75
N ALA A 454 -12.25 -1.36 -11.39
CA ALA A 454 -11.53 -1.67 -10.17
C ALA A 454 -10.04 -1.86 -10.49
N ASN A 455 -9.19 -1.36 -9.60
CA ASN A 455 -7.74 -1.53 -9.66
C ASN A 455 -7.15 -1.46 -8.24
N GLY A 456 -5.92 -1.91 -8.04
CA GLY A 456 -5.29 -2.04 -6.72
C GLY A 456 -4.76 -0.77 -6.09
N MET A 457 -5.67 0.17 -5.86
CA MET A 457 -5.39 1.48 -5.27
C MET A 457 -5.68 1.50 -3.77
N PHE A 458 -5.68 2.69 -3.18
CA PHE A 458 -5.71 2.87 -1.73
C PHE A 458 -6.99 3.55 -1.29
N LEU A 459 -7.64 2.96 -0.29
CA LEU A 459 -8.58 3.69 0.55
C LEU A 459 -7.81 4.51 1.58
N SER A 460 -8.36 5.68 1.90
CA SER A 460 -7.84 6.53 2.97
C SER A 460 -8.95 6.89 3.95
N ALA A 461 -8.64 6.78 5.24
CA ALA A 461 -9.57 7.10 6.32
C ALA A 461 -9.56 8.61 6.58
N ALA A 462 -10.70 9.26 6.41
CA ALA A 462 -10.88 10.66 6.75
C ALA A 462 -11.70 10.82 8.04
N SER A 463 -11.46 11.93 8.74
CA SER A 463 -12.19 12.29 9.96
C SER A 463 -13.71 12.32 9.73
N GLY A 464 -14.49 12.15 10.80
CA GLY A 464 -15.96 12.26 10.71
C GLY A 464 -16.62 11.11 9.93
N ARG A 465 -16.14 9.88 10.12
CA ARG A 465 -16.68 8.66 9.51
C ARG A 465 -16.70 8.74 7.98
N ARG A 466 -15.59 9.20 7.40
CA ARG A 466 -15.44 9.36 5.96
C ARG A 466 -14.35 8.45 5.41
N VAL A 467 -14.55 7.96 4.20
CA VAL A 467 -13.57 7.18 3.45
C VAL A 467 -13.41 7.81 2.08
N LEU A 468 -12.16 8.04 1.69
CA LEU A 468 -11.77 8.46 0.35
C LEU A 468 -11.42 7.22 -0.48
N TYR A 469 -12.01 7.14 -1.65
CA TYR A 469 -11.83 6.07 -2.62
C TYR A 469 -11.12 6.60 -3.86
N ALA A 470 -10.10 5.89 -4.32
CA ALA A 470 -9.38 6.15 -5.56
C ALA A 470 -9.41 4.94 -6.47
N SER A 471 -9.64 5.16 -7.76
CA SER A 471 -9.52 4.14 -8.80
C SER A 471 -9.05 4.73 -10.13
N THR A 472 -8.80 3.89 -11.13
CA THR A 472 -8.66 4.38 -12.50
C THR A 472 -9.97 5.04 -12.94
N THR A 473 -9.86 6.30 -13.38
CA THR A 473 -10.92 7.18 -13.90
C THR A 473 -11.86 7.81 -12.89
N ALA A 474 -11.95 7.33 -11.66
CA ALA A 474 -12.90 7.82 -10.66
C ALA A 474 -12.31 7.94 -9.25
N VAL A 475 -12.83 8.91 -8.51
CA VAL A 475 -12.65 9.06 -7.07
C VAL A 475 -14.01 9.25 -6.40
N ALA A 476 -14.11 8.89 -5.13
CA ALA A 476 -15.30 9.12 -4.33
C ALA A 476 -14.97 9.49 -2.89
N LEU A 477 -15.85 10.26 -2.27
CA LEU A 477 -15.89 10.52 -0.84
C LEU A 477 -17.17 9.89 -0.31
N VAL A 478 -17.04 8.96 0.62
CA VAL A 478 -18.17 8.28 1.28
C VAL A 478 -18.20 8.69 2.74
N ALA A 479 -19.39 8.96 3.27
CA ALA A 479 -19.60 9.34 4.67
C ALA A 479 -20.75 8.54 5.28
N TRP A 480 -20.62 8.15 6.55
CA TRP A 480 -21.69 7.52 7.34
C TRP A 480 -22.14 8.45 8.46
N SER A 481 -23.40 8.88 8.44
CA SER A 481 -23.97 9.86 9.38
C SER A 481 -25.26 9.40 10.05
#